data_AF-A0A972DLJ7-F1
#
_entry.id   AF-A0A972DLJ7-F1
#
_cell.length_a   1.000
_cell.length_b   1.000
_cell.length_c   1.000
_cell.angle_alpha   90.00
_cell.angle_beta   90.00
_cell.angle_gamma   90.00
#
_symmetry.space_group_name_H-M   'P 1'
#
loop_
_entity.id
_entity.type
_entity.pdbx_description
1 polymer ?
#
loop_
_entity_poly.entity_id
_entity_poly.type
_entity_poly.pdbx_seq_one_letter_code
_entity_poly.pdbx_strand_id
1 'polypeptide(L)'
;VALHAATTTNALRYAYRHARDDRTRRLVLLQNAAFLAMFRQAMGARGQVGDFAIDELKPADRTAGADKPIEAIFAQVNRDASEAARATLAYAEGRGPLKPWINQARRLVVRKGSSVHDYKFGSATFEDAGEISPQWAGRYLAAAAFLLQGSGKPDNPLIGQARAALARGNA
;
A
#
# COMPACT_ATOMS: atom_id res chain seq x y z
N VAL A 1 0.27 -12.30 5.48
CA VAL A 1 0.75 -11.96 6.85
C VAL A 1 1.31 -10.54 6.90
N ALA A 2 2.24 -10.15 6.01
CA ALA A 2 2.73 -8.76 5.92
C ALA A 2 1.62 -7.70 5.85
N LEU A 3 0.58 -7.94 5.04
CA LEU A 3 -0.63 -7.09 5.00
C LEU A 3 -1.27 -6.88 6.38
N HIS A 4 -1.41 -7.95 7.17
CA HIS A 4 -1.98 -7.86 8.51
C HIS A 4 -1.09 -7.05 9.44
N ALA A 5 0.22 -7.27 9.39
CA ALA A 5 1.17 -6.48 10.16
C ALA A 5 1.01 -4.97 9.87
N ALA A 6 1.00 -4.58 8.59
CA ALA A 6 0.80 -3.18 8.20
C ALA A 6 -0.53 -2.62 8.70
N THR A 7 -1.64 -3.32 8.45
CA THR A 7 -2.98 -2.83 8.85
C THR A 7 -3.17 -2.78 10.38
N THR A 8 -2.56 -3.72 11.12
CA THR A 8 -2.60 -3.72 12.58
C THR A 8 -1.75 -2.59 13.15
N THR A 9 -0.56 -2.32 12.60
CA THR A 9 0.28 -1.20 13.02
C THR A 9 -0.40 0.14 12.74
N ASN A 10 -1.03 0.31 11.58
CA ASN A 10 -1.85 1.49 11.28
C ASN A 10 -2.97 1.69 12.32
N ALA A 11 -3.74 0.64 12.63
CA ALA A 11 -4.82 0.70 13.61
C ALA A 11 -4.33 1.00 15.04
N LEU A 12 -3.22 0.39 15.46
CA LEU A 12 -2.63 0.65 16.78
C LEU A 12 -2.02 2.05 16.87
N ARG A 13 -1.45 2.59 15.78
CA ARG A 13 -1.07 4.01 15.73
C ARG A 13 -2.28 4.91 15.94
N TYR A 14 -3.40 4.64 15.26
CA TYR A 14 -4.62 5.40 15.45
C TYR A 14 -5.08 5.37 16.91
N ALA A 15 -5.14 4.18 17.52
CA ALA A 15 -5.50 4.02 18.93
C ALA A 15 -4.52 4.78 19.85
N TYR A 16 -3.21 4.71 19.59
CA TYR A 16 -2.20 5.44 20.35
C TYR A 16 -2.39 6.96 20.31
N ARG A 17 -2.76 7.52 19.15
CA ARG A 17 -2.97 8.97 19.00
C ARG A 17 -4.28 9.46 19.65
N HIS A 18 -5.27 8.59 19.80
CA HIS A 18 -6.61 8.96 20.28
C HIS A 18 -6.93 8.48 21.69
N ALA A 19 -6.11 7.60 22.27
CA ALA A 19 -6.24 7.23 23.68
C ALA A 19 -5.91 8.44 24.58
N ARG A 20 -6.83 8.77 25.48
CA ARG A 20 -6.67 9.88 26.43
C ARG A 20 -5.82 9.51 27.65
N ASP A 21 -5.86 8.23 28.03
CA ASP A 21 -5.10 7.69 29.14
C ASP A 21 -3.68 7.30 28.71
N ASP A 22 -2.67 7.81 29.42
CA ASP A 22 -1.25 7.58 29.09
C ASP A 22 -0.85 6.11 29.28
N ARG A 23 -1.41 5.43 30.28
CA ARG A 23 -1.15 4.00 30.50
C ARG A 23 -1.64 3.20 29.29
N THR A 24 -2.83 3.47 28.78
CA THR A 24 -3.38 2.85 27.57
C THR A 24 -2.51 3.12 26.35
N ARG A 25 -2.02 4.36 26.16
CA ARG A 25 -1.09 4.70 25.07
C ARG A 25 0.18 3.83 25.11
N ARG A 26 0.80 3.69 26.28
CA ARG A 26 2.00 2.85 26.46
C ARG A 26 1.71 1.37 26.20
N LEU A 27 0.56 0.86 26.68
CA LEU A 27 0.15 -0.52 26.43
C LEU A 27 -0.09 -0.79 24.94
N VAL A 28 -0.74 0.12 24.22
CA VAL A 28 -0.94 0.02 22.76
C VAL A 28 0.38 -0.03 22.02
N LEU A 29 1.36 0.79 22.41
CA LEU A 29 2.69 0.79 21.81
C LEU A 29 3.42 -0.55 22.04
N LEU A 30 3.40 -1.06 23.28
CA LEU A 30 3.99 -2.35 23.62
C LEU A 30 3.29 -3.50 22.89
N GLN A 31 1.97 -3.45 22.76
CA GLN A 31 1.17 -4.42 22.01
C GLN A 31 1.59 -4.45 20.54
N ASN A 32 1.78 -3.29 19.90
CA ASN A 32 2.26 -3.22 18.51
C ASN A 32 3.64 -3.86 18.37
N ALA A 33 4.56 -3.57 19.29
CA ALA A 33 5.90 -4.17 19.28
C ALA A 33 5.85 -5.70 19.40
N ALA A 34 5.03 -6.24 20.32
CA ALA A 34 4.84 -7.68 20.48
C ALA A 34 4.22 -8.32 19.21
N PHE A 35 3.23 -7.67 18.61
CA PHE A 35 2.57 -8.15 17.40
C PHE A 35 3.49 -8.16 16.18
N LEU A 36 4.39 -7.19 16.02
CA LEU A 36 5.37 -7.22 14.93
C LEU A 36 6.29 -8.45 15.02
N ALA A 37 6.75 -8.79 16.23
CA ALA A 37 7.53 -10.02 16.44
C ALA A 37 6.71 -11.28 16.10
N MET A 38 5.45 -11.34 16.56
CA MET A 38 4.53 -12.43 16.25
C MET A 38 4.27 -12.57 14.73
N PHE A 39 4.02 -11.46 14.03
CA PHE A 39 3.83 -11.49 12.57
C PHE A 39 5.10 -11.93 11.84
N ARG A 40 6.29 -11.49 12.30
CA ARG A 40 7.57 -11.95 11.73
C ARG A 40 7.73 -13.46 11.89
N GLN A 41 7.43 -14.02 13.06
CA GLN A 41 7.45 -15.47 13.27
C GLN A 41 6.41 -16.19 12.37
N ALA A 42 5.21 -15.64 12.25
CA ALA A 42 4.16 -16.20 11.40
C ALA A 42 4.51 -16.13 9.89
N MET A 43 5.37 -15.21 9.46
CA MET A 43 5.91 -15.21 8.09
C MET A 43 6.79 -16.45 7.86
N GLY A 44 7.59 -16.90 8.85
CA GLY A 44 8.42 -18.10 8.71
C GLY A 44 7.61 -19.38 8.44
N ALA A 45 6.36 -19.44 8.90
CA ALA A 45 5.45 -20.55 8.64
C ALA A 45 4.84 -20.54 7.22
N ARG A 46 5.07 -19.49 6.41
CA ARG A 46 4.53 -19.35 5.04
C ARG A 46 5.41 -20.00 3.97
N GLY A 47 6.48 -20.70 4.35
CA GLY A 47 7.41 -21.33 3.43
C GLY A 47 8.47 -20.35 2.92
N GLN A 48 8.76 -20.38 1.62
CA GLN A 48 9.76 -19.51 1.00
C GLN A 48 9.24 -18.07 0.89
N VAL A 49 9.43 -17.30 1.96
CA VAL A 49 9.28 -15.84 1.96
C VAL A 49 10.54 -15.25 1.34
N GLY A 50 10.38 -14.33 0.38
CA GLY A 50 11.53 -13.65 -0.22
C GLY A 50 12.31 -12.83 0.80
N ASP A 51 13.64 -12.85 0.69
CA ASP A 51 14.57 -12.14 1.59
C ASP A 51 14.78 -10.66 1.18
N PHE A 52 13.69 -10.02 0.73
CA PHE A 52 13.76 -8.69 0.17
C PHE A 52 13.76 -7.64 1.29
N ALA A 53 14.86 -6.93 1.43
CA ALA A 53 15.00 -5.82 2.35
C ALA A 53 14.60 -4.49 1.69
N ILE A 54 13.74 -3.73 2.37
CA ILE A 54 13.15 -2.48 1.83
C ILE A 54 14.19 -1.37 1.63
N ASP A 55 15.27 -1.40 2.40
CA ASP A 55 16.40 -0.49 2.36
C ASP A 55 17.42 -0.82 1.25
N GLU A 56 17.44 -2.08 0.80
CA GLU A 56 18.26 -2.53 -0.34
C GLU A 56 17.57 -2.34 -1.70
N LEU A 57 16.28 -1.94 -1.71
CA LEU A 57 15.54 -1.68 -2.93
C LEU A 57 16.22 -0.58 -3.76
N LYS A 58 16.58 -0.92 -5.00
CA LYS A 58 17.11 0.02 -5.99
C LYS A 58 16.00 0.53 -6.91
N PRO A 59 15.97 1.83 -7.23
CA PRO A 59 15.04 2.36 -8.22
C PRO A 59 15.27 1.70 -9.58
N ALA A 60 14.23 1.63 -10.41
CA ALA A 60 14.40 1.26 -11.82
C ALA A 60 15.31 2.27 -12.54
N ASP A 61 16.08 1.81 -13.53
CA ASP A 61 16.98 2.68 -14.29
C ASP A 61 16.24 3.89 -14.86
N ARG A 62 16.80 5.08 -14.68
CA ARG A 62 16.11 6.35 -14.97
C ARG A 62 15.68 6.46 -16.44
N THR A 63 16.46 5.92 -17.38
CA THR A 63 16.13 5.85 -18.81
C THR A 63 14.94 4.94 -19.14
N ALA A 64 14.56 4.05 -18.22
CA ALA A 64 13.45 3.12 -18.36
C ALA A 64 12.35 3.29 -17.29
N GLY A 65 12.54 4.14 -16.28
CA GLY A 65 11.73 4.13 -15.05
C GLY A 65 11.40 5.51 -14.45
N ALA A 66 12.25 6.53 -14.61
CA ALA A 66 11.97 7.86 -14.05
C ALA A 66 10.90 8.62 -14.86
N ASP A 67 10.83 8.36 -16.16
CA ASP A 67 9.85 8.95 -17.08
C ASP A 67 8.62 8.07 -17.31
N LYS A 68 8.51 6.92 -16.61
CA LYS A 68 7.33 6.06 -16.75
C LYS A 68 6.12 6.81 -16.19
N PRO A 69 5.04 6.98 -16.97
CA PRO A 69 3.80 7.53 -16.44
C PRO A 69 3.28 6.63 -15.32
N ILE A 70 2.60 7.22 -14.33
CA ILE A 70 2.10 6.51 -13.15
C ILE A 70 1.24 5.30 -13.57
N GLU A 71 0.48 5.44 -14.65
CA GLU A 71 -0.34 4.41 -15.27
C GLU A 71 0.49 3.17 -15.66
N ALA A 72 1.70 3.36 -16.17
CA ALA A 72 2.61 2.28 -16.54
C ALA A 72 3.14 1.52 -15.32
N ILE A 73 3.35 2.21 -14.19
CA ILE A 73 3.72 1.57 -12.92
C ILE A 73 2.60 0.63 -12.45
N PHE A 74 1.36 1.12 -12.44
CA PHE A 74 0.21 0.30 -12.00
C PHE A 74 -0.18 -0.80 -13.00
N ALA A 75 0.24 -0.71 -14.26
CA ALA A 75 0.12 -1.81 -15.21
C ALA A 75 1.01 -3.01 -14.83
N GLN A 76 2.10 -2.78 -14.10
CA GLN A 76 3.02 -3.84 -13.66
C GLN A 76 2.63 -4.49 -12.34
N VAL A 77 1.86 -3.84 -11.47
CA VAL A 77 1.58 -4.32 -10.09
C VAL A 77 1.13 -5.78 -9.99
N ASN A 78 0.28 -6.28 -10.90
CA ASN A 78 -0.14 -7.69 -10.92
C ASN A 78 0.58 -8.57 -11.95
N ARG A 79 1.48 -7.99 -12.76
CA ARG A 79 2.28 -8.69 -13.79
C ARG A 79 3.70 -8.96 -13.30
N ASP A 80 4.34 -7.94 -12.76
CA ASP A 80 5.67 -7.94 -12.16
C ASP A 80 5.69 -6.90 -11.04
N ALA A 81 5.35 -7.35 -9.83
CA ALA A 81 5.30 -6.48 -8.65
C ALA A 81 6.67 -5.92 -8.27
N SER A 82 7.76 -6.66 -8.56
CA SER A 82 9.12 -6.21 -8.31
C SER A 82 9.48 -5.03 -9.21
N GLU A 83 9.15 -5.10 -10.50
CA GLU A 83 9.31 -3.97 -11.41
C GLU A 83 8.42 -2.79 -11.01
N ALA A 84 7.16 -3.04 -10.60
CA ALA A 84 6.28 -1.98 -10.11
C ALA A 84 6.85 -1.27 -8.86
N ALA A 85 7.45 -2.02 -7.93
CA ALA A 85 8.11 -1.48 -6.75
C ALA A 85 9.32 -0.63 -7.13
N ARG A 86 10.22 -1.14 -7.99
CA ARG A 86 11.40 -0.39 -8.48
C ARG A 86 11.01 0.90 -9.22
N ALA A 87 9.98 0.84 -10.06
CA ALA A 87 9.47 2.01 -10.77
C ALA A 87 8.78 3.01 -9.83
N THR A 88 8.09 2.54 -8.79
CA THR A 88 7.55 3.40 -7.73
C THR A 88 8.66 4.13 -6.97
N LEU A 89 9.75 3.43 -6.65
CA LEU A 89 10.90 4.08 -6.00
C LEU A 89 11.58 5.09 -6.93
N ALA A 90 11.76 4.76 -8.22
CA ALA A 90 12.29 5.69 -9.21
C ALA A 90 11.43 6.97 -9.34
N TYR A 91 10.09 6.81 -9.36
CA TYR A 91 9.15 7.93 -9.34
C TYR A 91 9.29 8.78 -8.08
N ALA A 92 9.40 8.16 -6.90
CA ALA A 92 9.53 8.86 -5.63
C ALA A 92 10.86 9.64 -5.52
N GLU A 93 11.95 9.10 -6.04
CA GLU A 93 13.28 9.75 -6.04
C GLU A 93 13.43 10.79 -7.18
N GLY A 94 12.63 10.66 -8.25
CA GLY A 94 12.74 11.37 -9.53
C GLY A 94 12.15 12.78 -9.60
N ARG A 95 11.68 13.36 -8.49
CA ARG A 95 11.03 14.68 -8.36
C ARG A 95 9.54 14.70 -8.73
N GLY A 96 8.70 14.42 -7.73
CA GLY A 96 7.27 14.74 -7.74
C GLY A 96 6.64 14.49 -6.37
N PRO A 97 5.57 15.20 -5.98
CA PRO A 97 4.81 14.85 -4.79
C PRO A 97 4.30 13.41 -4.91
N LEU A 98 4.28 12.62 -3.83
CA LEU A 98 3.73 11.25 -3.86
C LEU A 98 2.20 11.24 -4.05
N LYS A 99 1.54 12.39 -3.91
CA LYS A 99 0.07 12.54 -3.96
C LYS A 99 -0.57 12.03 -5.26
N PRO A 100 -0.08 12.31 -6.48
CA PRO A 100 -0.65 11.76 -7.71
C PRO A 100 -0.56 10.23 -7.77
N TRP A 101 0.55 9.66 -7.32
CA TRP A 101 0.71 8.20 -7.22
C TRP A 101 -0.31 7.60 -6.23
N ILE A 102 -0.44 8.20 -5.04
CA ILE A 102 -1.42 7.75 -4.02
C ILE A 102 -2.85 7.88 -4.56
N ASN A 103 -3.17 8.96 -5.26
CA ASN A 103 -4.49 9.16 -5.86
C ASN A 103 -4.81 8.09 -6.90
N GLN A 104 -3.83 7.71 -7.72
CA GLN A 104 -4.02 6.63 -8.69
C GLN A 104 -4.21 5.28 -8.00
N ALA A 105 -3.40 4.97 -6.99
CA ALA A 105 -3.56 3.76 -6.18
C ALA A 105 -4.96 3.69 -5.54
N ARG A 106 -5.44 4.79 -4.95
CA ARG A 106 -6.79 4.89 -4.36
C ARG A 106 -7.89 4.60 -5.37
N ARG A 107 -7.81 5.20 -6.57
CA ARG A 107 -8.78 4.94 -7.65
C ARG A 107 -8.81 3.46 -8.02
N LEU A 108 -7.65 2.81 -8.09
CA LEU A 108 -7.57 1.39 -8.39
C LEU A 108 -8.09 0.51 -7.25
N VAL A 109 -7.84 0.85 -5.98
CA VAL A 109 -8.44 0.13 -4.84
C VAL A 109 -9.97 0.17 -4.92
N VAL A 110 -10.56 1.35 -5.16
CA VAL A 110 -12.03 1.47 -5.30
C VAL A 110 -12.54 0.70 -6.53
N ARG A 111 -11.84 0.81 -7.66
CA ARG A 111 -12.29 0.25 -8.94
C ARG A 111 -12.12 -1.27 -9.05
N LYS A 112 -11.04 -1.80 -8.47
CA LYS A 112 -10.56 -3.18 -8.68
C LYS A 112 -10.61 -4.04 -7.41
N GLY A 113 -10.65 -3.42 -6.23
CA GLY A 113 -10.69 -4.16 -4.96
C GLY A 113 -11.95 -5.01 -4.88
N SER A 114 -11.81 -6.26 -4.44
CA SER A 114 -12.92 -7.21 -4.35
C SER A 114 -12.99 -7.93 -3.00
N SER A 115 -12.01 -7.69 -2.13
CA SER A 115 -11.96 -8.27 -0.78
C SER A 115 -11.69 -7.20 0.28
N VAL A 116 -12.09 -7.50 1.52
CA VAL A 116 -11.75 -6.65 2.68
C VAL A 116 -10.24 -6.40 2.81
N HIS A 117 -9.40 -7.31 2.32
CA HIS A 117 -7.95 -7.17 2.34
C HIS A 117 -7.47 -6.02 1.46
N ASP A 118 -8.05 -5.86 0.27
CA ASP A 118 -7.67 -4.81 -0.67
C ASP A 118 -7.97 -3.42 -0.10
N TYR A 119 -9.15 -3.26 0.52
CA TYR A 119 -9.58 -1.99 1.09
C TYR A 119 -8.80 -1.63 2.35
N LYS A 120 -8.69 -2.54 3.34
CA LYS A 120 -7.99 -2.22 4.59
C LYS A 120 -6.51 -1.95 4.36
N PHE A 121 -5.88 -2.71 3.45
CA PHE A 121 -4.47 -2.50 3.13
C PHE A 121 -4.24 -1.22 2.35
N GLY A 122 -5.08 -0.94 1.34
CA GLY A 122 -5.02 0.31 0.61
C GLY A 122 -5.14 1.51 1.54
N SER A 123 -6.20 1.57 2.34
CA SER A 123 -6.41 2.67 3.30
C SER A 123 -5.25 2.84 4.27
N ALA A 124 -4.81 1.76 4.92
CA ALA A 124 -3.65 1.80 5.83
C ALA A 124 -2.39 2.32 5.13
N THR A 125 -2.10 1.83 3.92
CA THR A 125 -0.96 2.28 3.12
C THR A 125 -0.99 3.78 2.85
N PHE A 126 -2.13 4.33 2.47
CA PHE A 126 -2.22 5.74 2.10
C PHE A 126 -2.19 6.69 3.30
N GLU A 127 -2.68 6.23 4.46
CA GLU A 127 -2.56 6.96 5.71
C GLU A 127 -1.12 6.93 6.24
N ASP A 128 -0.51 5.75 6.27
CA ASP A 128 0.86 5.56 6.76
C ASP A 128 1.88 6.32 5.91
N ALA A 129 1.69 6.39 4.60
CA ALA A 129 2.56 7.17 3.72
C ALA A 129 2.60 8.67 4.07
N GLY A 130 1.57 9.21 4.73
CA GLY A 130 1.53 10.59 5.23
C GLY A 130 2.17 10.79 6.60
N GLU A 131 2.42 9.71 7.34
CA GLU A 131 2.94 9.72 8.72
C GLU A 131 4.39 9.20 8.80
N ILE A 132 4.81 8.39 7.83
CA ILE A 132 6.18 7.92 7.69
C ILE A 132 7.11 9.08 7.30
N SER A 133 8.32 9.08 7.85
CA SER A 133 9.33 10.10 7.55
C SER A 133 9.56 10.22 6.03
N PRO A 134 9.68 11.44 5.48
CA PRO A 134 9.71 11.66 4.02
C PRO A 134 10.74 10.82 3.27
N GLN A 135 11.92 10.58 3.85
CA GLN A 135 12.97 9.77 3.25
C GLN A 135 12.61 8.28 3.07
N TRP A 136 11.63 7.78 3.83
CA TRP A 136 11.16 6.39 3.77
C TRP A 136 9.84 6.23 3.00
N ALA A 137 9.05 7.29 2.83
CA ALA A 137 7.72 7.23 2.24
C ALA A 137 7.74 6.59 0.83
N GLY A 138 8.72 6.94 -0.02
CA GLY A 138 8.88 6.36 -1.35
C GLY A 138 9.14 4.84 -1.32
N ARG A 139 10.07 4.41 -0.47
CA ARG A 139 10.41 2.98 -0.27
C ARG A 139 9.23 2.19 0.30
N TYR A 140 8.51 2.78 1.26
CA TYR A 140 7.30 2.21 1.82
C TYR A 140 6.22 1.98 0.75
N LEU A 141 5.91 2.99 -0.08
CA LEU A 141 4.94 2.84 -1.16
C LEU A 141 5.39 1.83 -2.22
N ALA A 142 6.70 1.78 -2.51
CA ALA A 142 7.27 0.78 -3.40
C ALA A 142 7.06 -0.64 -2.87
N ALA A 143 7.33 -0.90 -1.58
CA ALA A 143 7.06 -2.20 -0.97
C ALA A 143 5.55 -2.53 -0.93
N ALA A 144 4.69 -1.53 -0.78
CA ALA A 144 3.24 -1.73 -0.81
C ALA A 144 2.73 -2.18 -2.19
N ALA A 145 3.45 -1.90 -3.28
CA ALA A 145 3.06 -2.30 -4.63
C ALA A 145 2.79 -3.81 -4.77
N PHE A 146 3.46 -4.66 -3.98
CA PHE A 146 3.25 -6.11 -3.98
C PHE A 146 1.85 -6.56 -3.55
N LEU A 147 1.10 -5.70 -2.87
CA LEU A 147 -0.21 -6.02 -2.28
C LEU A 147 -1.31 -5.05 -2.74
N LEU A 148 -0.97 -4.05 -3.55
CA LEU A 148 -1.92 -3.10 -4.12
C LEU A 148 -2.61 -3.65 -5.38
N GLN A 149 -3.57 -2.89 -5.89
CA GLN A 149 -4.30 -3.22 -7.11
C GLN A 149 -3.61 -2.63 -8.33
N GLY A 150 -3.41 -3.46 -9.36
CA GLY A 150 -2.96 -3.05 -10.68
C GLY A 150 -4.10 -2.73 -11.63
N SER A 151 -3.80 -1.97 -12.68
CA SER A 151 -4.80 -1.55 -13.68
C SER A 151 -5.30 -2.72 -14.54
N GLY A 152 -4.49 -3.77 -14.70
CA GLY A 152 -4.82 -4.96 -15.49
C GLY A 152 -5.82 -5.92 -14.85
N LYS A 153 -6.15 -5.78 -13.56
CA LYS A 153 -7.22 -6.57 -12.94
C LYS A 153 -8.59 -6.23 -13.55
N PRO A 154 -9.56 -7.16 -13.58
CA PRO A 154 -10.94 -6.82 -13.93
C PRO A 154 -11.53 -5.80 -12.95
N ASP A 155 -12.45 -4.96 -13.42
CA ASP A 155 -13.21 -4.06 -12.55
C ASP A 155 -14.11 -4.88 -11.60
N ASN A 156 -14.30 -4.38 -10.37
CA ASN A 156 -15.29 -4.94 -9.46
C ASN A 156 -16.69 -4.81 -10.09
N PRO A 157 -17.49 -5.89 -10.19
CA PRO A 157 -18.85 -5.84 -10.76
C PRO A 157 -19.75 -4.77 -10.13
N LEU A 158 -19.59 -4.49 -8.83
CA LEU A 158 -20.34 -3.45 -8.12
C LEU A 158 -20.12 -2.05 -8.71
N ILE A 159 -18.94 -1.78 -9.26
CA ILE A 159 -18.64 -0.49 -9.92
C ILE A 159 -19.46 -0.35 -11.21
N GLY A 160 -19.60 -1.44 -11.97
CA GLY A 160 -20.47 -1.47 -13.15
C GLY A 160 -21.94 -1.25 -12.77
N GLN A 161 -22.41 -1.94 -11.73
CA GLN A 161 -23.78 -1.80 -11.22
C GLN A 161 -24.07 -0.38 -10.72
N ALA A 162 -23.14 0.22 -9.97
CA ALA A 162 -23.27 1.59 -9.47
C ALA A 162 -23.33 2.61 -10.62
N ARG A 163 -22.47 2.48 -11.64
CA ARG A 163 -22.52 3.35 -12.83
C ARG A 163 -23.85 3.23 -13.58
N ALA A 164 -24.35 2.00 -13.77
CA ALA A 164 -25.64 1.76 -14.42
C ALA A 164 -26.81 2.35 -13.61
N ALA A 165 -26.77 2.25 -12.28
CA ALA A 165 -27.78 2.86 -11.41
C ALA A 165 -27.77 4.40 -11.50
N LEU A 166 -26.59 5.03 -11.44
CA LEU A 166 -26.46 6.49 -11.57
C LEU A 166 -26.89 7.01 -12.94
N ALA A 167 -26.59 6.28 -14.02
CA ALA A 167 -27.02 6.64 -15.37
C ALA A 167 -28.55 6.63 -15.52
N ARG A 168 -29.23 5.66 -14.87
CA ARG A 168 -30.70 5.57 -14.88
C ARG A 168 -31.38 6.62 -14.00
N GLY A 169 -30.73 7.10 -12.94
CA GLY A 169 -31.29 8.13 -12.06
C GLY A 169 -31.17 9.57 -12.60
N ASN A 170 -30.34 9.77 -13.63
CA ASN A 170 -30.16 11.04 -14.33
C ASN A 170 -30.95 11.11 -15.65
N ALA A 171 -31.74 10.08 -15.97
CA ALA A 171 -32.62 9.99 -17.14
C ALA A 171 -34.07 10.11 -16.67
#